data_AF-A0A1G6NQH6-F1
#
_entry.id   AF-A0A1G6NQH6-F1
#
_cell.length_a   1.000
_cell.length_b   1.000
_cell.length_c   1.000
_cell.angle_alpha   90.00
_cell.angle_beta   90.00
_cell.angle_gamma   90.00
#
_symmetry.space_group_name_H-M   'P 1'
#
loop_
_entity.id
_entity.type
_entity.pdbx_description
1 polymer ?
#
loop_
_entity_poly.entity_id
_entity_poly.type
_entity_poly.pdbx_seq_one_letter_code
_entity_poly.pdbx_strand_id
1 'polypeptide(L)'
;MYEPIRTKSVHRTMAGAPDDFPGRSREAELDIQLAGHLAALLAVTDELRVVSPSADLDAAAERLAEQVTRLRGGRRPARASATTSGSAPRVTALHRRAHALAGRALVVAASRADTVAAILAAERMDAHTAALESRELASR
;
A
#
# COMPACT_ATOMS: atom_id res chain seq x y z
N MET A 1 28.83 53.21 -20.64
CA MET A 1 29.62 52.22 -19.87
C MET A 1 28.64 51.34 -19.13
N TYR A 2 28.30 50.18 -19.68
CA TYR A 2 27.43 49.19 -19.03
C TYR A 2 28.34 48.02 -18.66
N GLU A 3 28.56 47.79 -17.37
CA GLU A 3 29.25 46.57 -16.95
C GLU A 3 28.25 45.41 -16.91
N PRO A 4 28.54 44.27 -17.55
CA PRO A 4 27.75 43.07 -17.38
C PRO A 4 28.11 42.40 -16.04
N ILE A 5 27.10 42.15 -15.21
CA ILE A 5 27.26 41.39 -13.96
C ILE A 5 27.68 39.95 -14.32
N ARG A 6 28.94 39.61 -14.05
CA ARG A 6 29.41 38.21 -14.00
C ARG A 6 28.93 37.58 -12.69
N THR A 7 27.70 37.06 -12.65
CA THR A 7 27.34 36.15 -11.56
C THR A 7 27.88 34.76 -11.88
N LYS A 8 28.83 34.31 -11.06
CA LYS A 8 29.33 32.93 -11.02
C LYS A 8 28.15 31.96 -10.90
N SER A 9 28.06 30.98 -11.80
CA SER A 9 27.24 29.78 -11.59
C SER A 9 27.74 29.09 -10.32
N VAL A 10 26.98 29.23 -9.23
CA VAL A 10 27.26 28.49 -8.00
C VAL A 10 26.73 27.08 -8.24
N HIS A 11 27.63 26.19 -8.66
CA HIS A 11 27.39 24.75 -8.57
C HIS A 11 27.04 24.42 -7.13
N ARG A 12 25.76 24.13 -6.87
CA ARG A 12 25.31 23.57 -5.59
C ARG A 12 25.69 22.09 -5.58
N THR A 13 26.94 21.83 -5.27
CA THR A 13 27.42 20.50 -4.88
C THR A 13 26.83 20.22 -3.49
N MET A 14 25.68 19.55 -3.42
CA MET A 14 25.18 18.95 -2.18
C MET A 14 25.99 17.68 -1.91
N ALA A 15 27.24 17.86 -1.50
CA ALA A 15 28.05 16.80 -0.91
C ALA A 15 27.85 16.86 0.61
N GLY A 16 27.22 15.81 1.17
CA GLY A 16 27.52 15.37 2.54
C GLY A 16 26.86 16.09 3.71
N ALA A 17 25.52 16.17 3.76
CA ALA A 17 24.79 16.30 5.03
C ALA A 17 23.42 15.61 4.92
N PRO A 18 23.14 14.53 5.67
CA PRO A 18 21.80 13.98 5.78
C PRO A 18 21.15 14.54 7.04
N ASP A 19 20.69 15.79 7.01
CA ASP A 19 19.60 16.31 7.84
C ASP A 19 19.43 17.82 7.57
N ASP A 20 18.24 18.36 7.86
CA ASP A 20 17.83 19.76 7.72
C ASP A 20 17.35 20.26 6.33
N PHE A 21 16.38 19.54 5.76
CA PHE A 21 15.22 20.23 5.19
C PHE A 21 14.07 20.18 6.23
N PRO A 22 13.18 21.20 6.31
CA PRO A 22 12.01 21.17 7.20
C PRO A 22 10.91 20.21 6.69
N GLY A 23 11.30 19.03 6.23
CA GLY A 23 10.46 17.93 5.77
C GLY A 23 10.84 16.66 6.52
N ARG A 24 9.86 15.78 6.74
CA ARG A 24 10.08 14.45 7.37
C ARG A 24 11.24 13.69 6.69
N SER A 25 11.91 12.83 7.45
CA SER A 25 12.91 11.92 6.87
C SER A 25 12.29 11.04 5.78
N ARG A 26 13.09 10.63 4.79
CA ARG A 26 12.64 9.75 3.69
C ARG A 26 11.97 8.48 4.22
N GLU A 27 12.51 7.90 5.28
CA GLU A 27 11.94 6.71 5.92
C GLU A 27 10.55 6.97 6.50
N ALA A 28 10.36 8.11 7.18
CA ALA A 28 9.07 8.51 7.70
C ALA A 28 8.05 8.78 6.57
N GLU A 29 8.50 9.28 5.41
CA GLU A 29 7.64 9.41 4.24
C GLU A 29 7.21 8.05 3.67
N LEU A 30 8.15 7.10 3.57
CA LEU A 30 7.85 5.72 3.14
C LEU A 30 6.90 5.01 4.12
N ASP A 31 7.02 5.24 5.43
CA ASP A 31 6.06 4.74 6.42
C ASP A 31 4.64 5.21 6.15
N ILE A 32 4.49 6.51 5.86
CA ILE A 32 3.18 7.11 5.58
C ILE A 32 2.60 6.53 4.30
N GLN A 33 3.41 6.41 3.24
CA GLN A 33 3.00 5.83 1.97
C GLN A 33 2.58 4.35 2.16
N LEU A 34 3.39 3.57 2.86
CA LEU A 34 3.12 2.17 3.13
C LEU A 34 1.86 1.98 3.96
N ALA A 35 1.69 2.76 5.03
CA ALA A 35 0.49 2.76 5.86
C ALA A 35 -0.76 3.19 5.07
N GLY A 36 -0.60 4.08 4.08
CA GLY A 36 -1.66 4.48 3.16
C GLY A 36 -2.09 3.34 2.24
N HIS A 37 -1.13 2.68 1.59
CA HIS A 37 -1.42 1.57 0.69
C HIS A 37 -1.99 0.34 1.40
N LEU A 38 -1.45 -0.01 2.58
CA LEU A 38 -1.97 -1.12 3.37
C LEU A 38 -3.36 -0.82 3.94
N ALA A 39 -3.66 0.42 4.32
CA ALA A 39 -5.02 0.80 4.74
C ALA A 39 -6.01 0.75 3.58
N ALA A 40 -5.61 1.17 2.38
CA ALA A 40 -6.44 1.04 1.19
C ALA A 40 -6.68 -0.43 0.80
N LEU A 41 -5.65 -1.27 0.91
CA LEU A 41 -5.78 -2.72 0.72
C LEU A 41 -6.75 -3.32 1.73
N LEU A 42 -6.61 -2.97 3.01
CA LEU A 42 -7.48 -3.40 4.09
C LEU A 42 -8.95 -3.08 3.83
N ALA A 43 -9.25 -1.86 3.37
CA ALA A 43 -10.61 -1.45 3.04
C ALA A 43 -11.21 -2.31 1.92
N VAL A 44 -10.44 -2.61 0.87
CA VAL A 44 -10.90 -3.48 -0.22
C VAL A 44 -11.06 -4.92 0.26
N THR A 45 -10.19 -5.40 1.16
CA THR A 45 -10.35 -6.71 1.80
C THR A 45 -11.62 -6.78 2.64
N ASP A 46 -11.96 -5.74 3.41
CA ASP A 46 -13.23 -5.68 4.15
C ASP A 46 -14.44 -5.69 3.23
N GLU A 47 -14.40 -4.97 2.12
CA GLU A 47 -15.45 -5.06 1.09
C GLU A 47 -15.58 -6.48 0.53
N LEU A 48 -14.45 -7.15 0.23
CA LEU A 48 -14.43 -8.53 -0.24
C LEU A 48 -15.05 -9.51 0.77
N ARG A 49 -14.76 -9.34 2.06
CA ARG A 49 -15.31 -10.18 3.14
C ARG A 49 -16.84 -10.12 3.21
N VAL A 50 -17.41 -8.97 2.90
CA VAL A 50 -18.86 -8.78 2.91
C VAL A 50 -19.52 -9.47 1.72
N VAL A 51 -18.90 -9.39 0.54
CA VAL A 51 -19.50 -9.92 -0.70
C VAL A 51 -19.16 -11.38 -0.97
N SER A 52 -18.05 -11.88 -0.42
CA SER A 52 -17.54 -13.24 -0.61
C SER A 52 -16.77 -13.67 0.64
N PRO A 53 -17.46 -14.00 1.75
CA PRO A 53 -16.82 -14.35 3.01
C PRO A 53 -15.86 -15.54 2.85
N SER A 54 -14.67 -15.43 3.44
CA SER A 54 -13.74 -16.56 3.57
C SER A 54 -12.81 -16.36 4.77
N ALA A 55 -12.42 -17.47 5.40
CA ALA A 55 -11.51 -17.45 6.54
C ALA A 55 -10.15 -16.83 6.18
N ASP A 56 -9.68 -17.01 4.94
CA ASP A 56 -8.44 -16.42 4.46
C ASP A 56 -8.52 -14.89 4.39
N LEU A 57 -9.67 -14.34 3.98
CA LEU A 57 -9.89 -12.90 3.96
C LEU A 57 -10.01 -12.32 5.37
N ASP A 58 -10.60 -13.06 6.31
CA ASP A 58 -10.65 -12.68 7.73
C ASP A 58 -9.24 -12.59 8.32
N ALA A 59 -8.43 -13.64 8.15
CA ALA A 59 -7.05 -13.67 8.63
C ALA A 59 -6.19 -12.58 7.96
N ALA A 60 -6.34 -12.37 6.65
CA ALA A 60 -5.66 -11.31 5.92
C ALA A 60 -6.00 -9.92 6.47
N ALA A 61 -7.28 -9.67 6.75
CA ALA A 61 -7.72 -8.38 7.24
C ALA A 61 -7.16 -8.07 8.64
N GLU A 62 -7.06 -9.05 9.54
CA GLU A 62 -6.43 -8.84 10.85
C GLU A 62 -4.93 -8.56 10.72
N ARG A 63 -4.17 -9.34 9.94
CA ARG A 63 -2.73 -9.09 9.71
C ARG A 63 -2.47 -7.72 9.09
N LEU A 64 -3.29 -7.30 8.13
CA LEU A 64 -3.20 -5.97 7.54
C LEU A 64 -3.52 -4.87 8.55
N ALA A 65 -4.51 -5.06 9.42
CA ALA A 65 -4.86 -4.10 10.46
C ALA A 65 -3.74 -3.95 11.50
N GLU A 66 -3.12 -5.05 11.92
CA GLU A 66 -1.95 -5.05 12.81
C GLU A 66 -0.80 -4.26 12.17
N GLN A 67 -0.53 -4.52 10.90
CA GLN A 67 0.55 -3.88 10.17
C GLN A 67 0.34 -2.37 10.00
N VAL A 68 -0.88 -1.95 9.65
CA VAL A 68 -1.24 -0.53 9.58
C VAL A 68 -1.14 0.14 10.95
N THR A 69 -1.56 -0.56 12.01
CA THR A 69 -1.46 -0.06 13.40
C THR A 69 -0.01 0.17 13.80
N ARG A 70 0.88 -0.78 13.48
CA ARG A 70 2.33 -0.66 13.70
C ARG A 70 2.91 0.58 13.03
N LEU A 71 2.64 0.77 11.75
CA LEU A 71 3.15 1.90 10.96
C LEU A 71 2.57 3.26 11.39
N ARG A 72 1.39 3.27 12.02
CA ARG A 72 0.72 4.48 12.51
C ARG A 72 0.96 4.75 14.01
N GLY A 73 1.94 4.09 14.63
CA GLY A 73 2.27 4.31 16.04
C GLY A 73 1.17 3.86 17.00
N GLY A 74 0.49 2.74 16.72
CA GLY A 74 -0.53 2.15 17.60
C GLY A 74 -1.96 2.57 17.30
N ARG A 75 -2.20 3.47 16.34
CA ARG A 75 -3.56 3.88 15.98
C ARG A 75 -4.22 2.88 15.03
N ARG A 76 -5.22 2.14 15.54
CA ARG A 76 -5.98 1.17 14.74
C ARG A 76 -6.70 1.88 13.58
N PRO A 77 -6.59 1.36 12.34
CA PRO A 77 -7.34 1.91 11.21
C PRO A 77 -8.85 1.71 11.42
N ALA A 78 -9.63 2.69 10.97
CA ALA A 78 -11.08 2.55 10.91
C ALA A 78 -11.44 1.41 9.94
N ARG A 79 -12.35 0.53 10.38
CA ARG A 79 -12.80 -0.63 9.62
C ARG A 79 -14.14 -0.28 8.99
N ALA A 80 -14.25 -0.44 7.68
CA ALA A 80 -15.52 -0.20 7.01
C ALA A 80 -16.44 -1.41 7.24
N SER A 81 -17.65 -1.17 7.78
CA SER A 81 -18.71 -2.15 7.74
C SER A 81 -19.46 -1.96 6.42
N ALA A 82 -19.02 -2.66 5.37
CA ALA A 82 -19.75 -2.63 4.10
C ALA A 82 -21.05 -3.46 4.26
N THR A 83 -22.16 -2.95 3.74
CA THR A 83 -23.50 -3.57 3.87
C THR A 83 -24.08 -4.04 2.54
N THR A 84 -23.31 -4.01 1.46
CA THR A 84 -23.81 -4.26 0.10
C THR A 84 -23.55 -5.69 -0.35
N SER A 85 -24.60 -6.37 -0.81
CA SER A 85 -24.52 -7.63 -1.54
C SER A 85 -23.77 -7.45 -2.88
N GLY A 86 -22.82 -8.34 -3.19
CA GLY A 86 -21.94 -8.22 -4.33
C GLY A 86 -22.33 -9.11 -5.51
N SER A 87 -22.33 -8.53 -6.72
CA SER A 87 -22.44 -9.28 -7.97
C SER A 87 -21.07 -9.83 -8.41
N ALA A 88 -21.06 -10.93 -9.16
CA ALA A 88 -19.84 -11.60 -9.64
C ALA A 88 -18.82 -10.66 -10.34
N PRO A 89 -19.22 -9.73 -11.22
CA PRO A 89 -18.30 -8.77 -11.84
C PRO A 89 -17.67 -7.81 -10.81
N ARG A 90 -18.42 -7.44 -9.76
CA ARG A 90 -17.92 -6.58 -8.68
C ARG A 90 -16.85 -7.29 -7.86
N VAL A 91 -17.04 -8.58 -7.56
CA VAL A 91 -16.05 -9.39 -6.83
C VAL A 91 -14.73 -9.48 -7.61
N THR A 92 -14.81 -9.76 -8.93
CA THR A 92 -13.62 -9.77 -9.80
C THR A 92 -12.91 -8.41 -9.84
N ALA A 93 -13.66 -7.30 -9.93
CA ALA A 93 -13.09 -5.95 -9.89
C ALA A 93 -12.39 -5.64 -8.55
N LEU A 94 -12.98 -6.08 -7.43
CA LEU A 94 -12.38 -5.93 -6.10
C LEU A 94 -11.06 -6.70 -5.97
N HIS A 95 -10.99 -7.95 -6.46
CA HIS A 95 -9.75 -8.71 -6.47
C HIS A 95 -8.65 -8.05 -7.32
N ARG A 96 -8.97 -7.53 -8.51
CA ARG A 96 -8.00 -6.79 -9.33
C ARG A 96 -7.49 -5.53 -8.63
N ARG A 97 -8.39 -4.77 -8.00
CA ARG A 97 -8.03 -3.58 -7.23
C ARG A 97 -7.13 -3.94 -6.04
N ALA A 98 -7.46 -5.00 -5.32
CA ALA A 98 -6.68 -5.48 -4.19
C ALA A 98 -5.28 -5.94 -4.62
N HIS A 99 -5.18 -6.71 -5.71
CA HIS A 99 -3.90 -7.12 -6.30
C HIS A 99 -3.02 -5.91 -6.66
N ALA A 100 -3.57 -4.89 -7.33
CA ALA A 100 -2.81 -3.67 -7.68
C ALA A 100 -2.39 -2.84 -6.45
N LEU A 101 -3.19 -2.84 -5.38
CA LEU A 101 -2.82 -2.20 -4.10
C LEU A 101 -1.69 -2.97 -3.40
N ALA A 102 -1.76 -4.30 -3.41
CA ALA A 102 -0.71 -5.16 -2.87
C ALA A 102 0.63 -4.95 -3.60
N GLY A 103 0.63 -4.87 -4.93
CA GLY A 103 1.83 -4.56 -5.71
C GLY A 103 2.45 -3.20 -5.36
N ARG A 104 1.64 -2.15 -5.17
CA ARG A 104 2.13 -0.83 -4.72
C ARG A 104 2.71 -0.88 -3.31
N ALA A 105 2.04 -1.59 -2.39
CA ALA A 105 2.55 -1.77 -1.02
C ALA A 105 3.88 -2.53 -1.02
N LEU A 106 4.03 -3.56 -1.86
CA LEU A 106 5.26 -4.34 -2.00
C LEU A 106 6.46 -3.48 -2.41
N VAL A 107 6.29 -2.61 -3.42
CA VAL A 107 7.38 -1.72 -3.89
C VAL A 107 7.83 -0.76 -2.79
N VAL A 108 6.88 -0.17 -2.05
CA VAL A 108 7.20 0.76 -0.95
C VAL A 108 7.85 0.02 0.22
N ALA A 109 7.33 -1.15 0.58
CA ALA A 109 7.90 -2.01 1.63
C ALA A 109 9.34 -2.41 1.31
N ALA A 110 9.62 -2.86 0.08
CA ALA A 110 10.96 -3.18 -0.38
C ALA A 110 11.89 -1.95 -0.34
N SER A 111 11.40 -0.79 -0.76
CA SER A 111 12.16 0.47 -0.73
C SER A 111 12.54 0.93 0.68
N ARG A 112 11.72 0.56 1.67
CA ARG A 112 11.97 0.78 3.11
C ARG A 112 12.83 -0.33 3.74
N ALA A 113 13.03 -1.46 3.05
CA ALA A 113 13.53 -2.71 3.63
C ALA A 113 12.66 -3.28 4.76
N ASP A 114 11.34 -3.00 4.74
CA ASP A 114 10.38 -3.63 5.65
C ASP A 114 9.98 -5.01 5.10
N THR A 115 10.77 -6.03 5.45
CA THR A 115 10.60 -7.40 4.97
C THR A 115 9.27 -8.01 5.38
N VAL A 116 8.79 -7.71 6.59
CA VAL A 116 7.49 -8.19 7.09
C VAL A 116 6.35 -7.63 6.23
N ALA A 117 6.38 -6.32 5.94
CA ALA A 117 5.38 -5.72 5.06
C ALA A 117 5.46 -6.26 3.62
N ALA A 118 6.68 -6.48 3.12
CA ALA A 118 6.91 -6.98 1.77
C ALA A 118 6.36 -8.40 1.60
N ILE A 119 6.65 -9.31 2.55
CA ILE A 119 6.13 -10.68 2.53
C ILE A 119 4.60 -10.66 2.56
N LEU A 120 4.00 -9.91 3.49
CA LEU A 120 2.54 -9.80 3.58
C LEU A 120 1.94 -9.27 2.26
N ALA A 121 2.54 -8.25 1.65
CA ALA A 121 2.07 -7.71 0.38
C ALA A 121 2.16 -8.73 -0.77
N ALA A 122 3.26 -9.49 -0.85
CA ALA A 122 3.44 -10.55 -1.85
C ALA A 122 2.40 -11.68 -1.67
N GLU A 123 2.23 -12.21 -0.45
CA GLU A 123 1.22 -13.22 -0.14
C GLU A 123 -0.20 -12.74 -0.50
N ARG A 124 -0.51 -11.46 -0.24
CA ARG A 124 -1.80 -10.88 -0.63
C ARG A 124 -1.97 -10.79 -2.13
N MET A 125 -0.92 -10.42 -2.85
CA MET A 125 -0.93 -10.33 -4.31
C MET A 125 -1.22 -11.71 -4.93
N ASP A 126 -0.52 -12.75 -4.49
CA ASP A 126 -0.67 -14.13 -4.96
C ASP A 126 -2.08 -14.68 -4.68
N ALA A 127 -2.60 -14.47 -3.47
CA ALA A 127 -3.94 -14.90 -3.11
C ALA A 127 -5.03 -14.21 -3.96
N HIS A 128 -4.83 -12.96 -4.37
CA HIS A 128 -5.75 -12.28 -5.28
C HIS A 128 -5.61 -12.76 -6.74
N THR A 129 -4.41 -13.15 -7.17
CA THR A 129 -4.20 -13.84 -8.45
C THR A 129 -4.94 -15.17 -8.50
N ALA A 130 -4.74 -16.03 -7.50
CA ALA A 130 -5.40 -17.34 -7.41
C ALA A 130 -6.94 -17.23 -7.38
N ALA A 131 -7.47 -16.21 -6.70
CA ALA A 131 -8.91 -15.94 -6.68
C ALA A 131 -9.45 -15.50 -8.07
N LEU A 132 -8.67 -14.73 -8.84
CA LEU A 132 -9.04 -14.34 -10.20
C LEU A 132 -9.04 -15.54 -11.16
N GLU A 133 -8.02 -16.39 -11.09
CA GLU A 133 -7.90 -17.60 -11.90
C GLU A 133 -9.04 -18.59 -11.62
N SER A 134 -9.34 -18.83 -10.34
CA SER A 134 -10.45 -19.70 -9.92
C SER A 134 -11.80 -19.23 -10.47
N ARG A 135 -12.03 -17.92 -10.51
CA ARG A 135 -13.27 -17.34 -11.05
C ARG A 135 -13.34 -17.39 -12.58
N GLU A 136 -12.21 -17.26 -13.26
CA GLU A 136 -12.15 -17.44 -14.71
C GLU A 136 -12.54 -18.88 -15.08
N LEU A 137 -11.99 -19.87 -14.38
CA LEU A 137 -12.35 -21.28 -14.57
C LEU A 137 -13.84 -21.55 -14.31
N ALA A 138 -14.43 -20.92 -13.28
CA ALA A 138 -15.85 -21.07 -12.97
C ALA A 138 -16.79 -20.38 -13.98
N SER A 139 -16.27 -19.51 -14.85
CA SER A 139 -17.05 -18.79 -15.87
C SER A 139 -17.02 -19.43 -17.27
N ARG A 140 -16.23 -20.50 -17.44
CA ARG A 140 -16.14 -21.30 -18.66
C ARG A 140 -17.10 -22.48 -18.60
#